data_AF-A0A814FXH4-F1
#
_entry.id   AF-A0A814FXH4-F1
#
_cell.length_a   1.000
_cell.length_b   1.000
_cell.length_c   1.000
_cell.angle_alpha   90.00
_cell.angle_beta   90.00
_cell.angle_gamma   90.00
#
_symmetry.space_group_name_H-M   'P 1'
#
loop_
_entity.id
_entity.type
_entity.pdbx_description
1 polymer ?
#
loop_
_entity_poly.entity_id
_entity_poly.type
_entity_poly.pdbx_seq_one_letter_code
_entity_poly.pdbx_strand_id
1 'polypeptide(L)' 'MNKIDRDLIAYPNAAVTWDAEKREYNSERPSIAPFIRSYIDAGIKYIGGCCHVDPNQIRTMRDITDEYRPSERS' A
#
# COMPACT_ATOMS: atom_id res chain seq x y z
N MET A 1 -20.29 -3.74 9.10
CA MET A 1 -19.15 -2.85 9.41
C MET A 1 -19.71 -1.46 9.64
N ASN A 2 -19.44 -0.82 10.78
CA ASN A 2 -19.87 0.57 10.98
C ASN A 2 -19.12 1.47 9.98
N LYS A 3 -19.85 2.39 9.34
CA LYS A 3 -19.26 3.34 8.40
C LYS A 3 -18.33 4.29 9.17
N ILE A 4 -17.09 4.41 8.74
CA ILE A 4 -16.16 5.44 9.23
C ILE A 4 -16.48 6.72 8.46
N ASP A 5 -16.93 7.78 9.14
CA ASP A 5 -17.23 9.09 8.55
C ASP A 5 -16.01 10.03 8.55
N ARG A 6 -14.86 9.48 8.16
CA ARG A 6 -13.58 10.20 8.06
C ARG A 6 -12.78 9.61 6.92
N ASP A 7 -11.99 10.47 6.28
CA ASP A 7 -10.98 10.01 5.32
C ASP A 7 -9.94 9.15 6.04
N LEU A 8 -9.60 8.02 5.43
CA LEU A 8 -8.59 7.09 5.93
C LEU A 8 -7.29 7.20 5.14
N ILE A 9 -6.18 6.95 5.83
CA ILE A 9 -4.83 6.92 5.28
C ILE A 9 -4.13 5.60 5.63
N ALA A 10 -3.37 5.05 4.68
CA ALA A 10 -2.58 3.83 4.88
C ALA A 10 -1.10 4.04 4.47
N TYR A 11 -0.20 3.53 5.30
CA TYR A 11 1.25 3.52 5.09
C TYR A 11 1.83 2.11 5.28
N PRO A 12 1.68 1.19 4.30
CA PRO A 12 2.26 -0.15 4.37
C PRO A 12 3.79 -0.13 4.41
N ASN A 13 4.37 -1.18 5.01
CA ASN A 13 5.78 -1.52 4.83
C ASN A 13 5.98 -2.29 3.52
N ALA A 14 7.20 -2.37 3.00
CA ALA A 14 7.54 -3.01 1.72
C ALA A 14 7.41 -4.55 1.68
N ALA A 15 6.64 -5.15 2.61
CA ALA A 15 6.46 -6.59 2.77
C ALA A 15 7.77 -7.41 2.90
N VAL A 16 8.89 -6.75 3.21
CA VAL A 16 10.16 -7.43 3.50
C VAL A 16 10.09 -8.15 4.83
N THR A 17 10.74 -9.31 4.92
CA THR A 17 10.79 -10.13 6.13
C THR A 17 12.13 -9.97 6.83
N TRP A 18 12.12 -10.06 8.16
CA TRP A 18 13.32 -10.02 8.97
C TRP A 18 13.94 -11.42 9.09
N ASP A 19 15.23 -11.54 8.81
CA ASP A 19 16.03 -12.75 9.08
C ASP A 19 16.74 -12.58 10.44
N ALA A 20 16.31 -13.36 11.42
CA ALA A 20 16.84 -13.29 12.78
C ALA A 20 18.25 -13.87 12.93
N GLU A 21 18.65 -14.82 12.08
CA GLU A 21 19.97 -15.44 12.12
C GLU A 21 21.02 -14.48 11.55
N LYS A 22 20.71 -13.86 10.42
CA LYS A 22 21.58 -12.87 9.77
C LYS A 22 21.48 -11.49 10.42
N ARG A 23 20.40 -11.23 11.17
CA ARG A 23 20.07 -9.92 11.77
C ARG A 23 19.94 -8.82 10.71
N GLU A 24 19.29 -9.18 9.61
CA GLU A 24 19.12 -8.32 8.43
C GLU A 24 17.69 -8.49 7.86
N TYR A 25 17.24 -7.51 7.08
CA TYR A 25 16.03 -7.67 6.27
C TYR A 25 16.36 -8.40 4.98
N ASN A 26 15.48 -9.30 4.55
CA ASN A 26 15.62 -10.00 3.29
C ASN A 26 15.64 -9.03 2.10
N SER A 27 16.51 -9.31 1.12
CA SER A 27 16.64 -8.51 -0.10
C SER A 27 15.47 -8.71 -1.07
N GLU A 28 14.73 -9.81 -0.92
CA GLU A 28 13.52 -10.06 -1.68
C GLU A 28 12.45 -9.02 -1.33
N ARG A 29 11.88 -8.40 -2.36
CA ARG A 29 10.84 -7.37 -2.24
C ARG A 29 9.57 -7.87 -2.91
N PRO A 30 8.62 -8.41 -2.14
CA PRO A 30 7.32 -8.80 -2.68
C PRO A 30 6.62 -7.60 -3.32
N SER A 31 5.76 -7.89 -4.30
CA SER A 31 4.94 -6.84 -4.93
C SER A 31 3.95 -6.27 -3.92
N ILE A 32 3.89 -4.94 -3.84
CA ILE A 32 2.90 -4.23 -3.02
C ILE A 32 1.51 -4.16 -3.69
N ALA A 33 1.44 -4.45 -4.99
CA ALA A 33 0.26 -4.18 -5.82
C ALA A 33 -1.05 -4.80 -5.30
N PRO A 34 -1.06 -6.07 -4.81
CA PRO A 34 -2.28 -6.67 -4.29
C PRO A 34 -2.85 -5.91 -3.08
N PHE A 35 -1.99 -5.35 -2.22
CA PHE A 35 -2.39 -4.58 -1.05
C PHE A 35 -2.96 -3.22 -1.43
N ILE A 36 -2.39 -2.57 -2.46
CA ILE A 36 -2.90 -1.27 -2.91
C ILE A 36 -4.32 -1.42 -3.46
N ARG A 37 -4.60 -2.48 -4.23
CA ARG A 37 -5.94 -2.77 -4.74
C ARG A 37 -6.93 -2.99 -3.59
N SER A 38 -6.55 -3.77 -2.57
CA SER A 38 -7.44 -3.99 -1.42
C SER A 38 -7.69 -2.72 -0.59
N TYR A 39 -6.74 -1.78 -0.54
CA TYR A 39 -6.94 -0.48 0.12
C TYR A 39 -7.92 0.40 -0.63
N ILE A 40 -7.84 0.42 -1.96
CA ILE A 40 -8.78 1.12 -2.82
C ILE A 40 -10.20 0.55 -2.61
N ASP A 41 -10.35 -0.78 -2.63
CA ASP A 41 -11.64 -1.45 -2.40
C ASP A 41 -12.21 -1.17 -1.00
N ALA A 42 -11.34 -0.98 0.00
CA ALA A 42 -11.72 -0.61 1.36
C ALA A 42 -12.05 0.89 1.53
N GLY A 43 -11.92 1.71 0.49
CA GLY A 43 -12.24 3.13 0.51
C GLY A 43 -11.16 4.01 1.17
N ILE A 44 -9.92 3.53 1.28
CA ILE A 44 -8.79 4.35 1.75
C ILE A 44 -8.52 5.46 0.74
N LYS A 45 -8.42 6.69 1.23
CA LYS A 45 -8.27 7.88 0.37
C LYS A 45 -6.81 8.23 0.09
N TYR A 46 -5.94 8.00 1.06
CA TYR A 46 -4.53 8.34 0.97
C TYR A 46 -3.67 7.09 1.18
N ILE A 47 -2.76 6.82 0.25
CA ILE A 47 -1.89 5.65 0.27
C ILE A 47 -0.45 6.14 0.12
N GLY A 48 0.41 5.77 1.05
CA GLY A 48 1.85 6.06 1.01
C GLY A 48 2.69 4.83 1.32
N GLY A 49 3.90 5.03 1.84
CA GLY A 49 4.78 3.95 2.29
C GLY A 49 5.44 4.27 3.63
N CYS A 50 5.78 3.22 4.38
CA CYS A 50 6.52 3.29 5.63
C CYS A 50 7.88 2.58 5.47
N CYS A 51 8.22 1.62 6.34
CA CYS A 51 9.53 0.99 6.36
C CYS A 51 9.82 0.25 5.05
N HIS A 52 11.04 0.48 4.53
CA HIS A 52 11.60 -0.14 3.34
C HIS A 52 10.87 0.14 2.02
N VAL A 53 9.81 0.95 2.01
CA VAL A 53 9.16 1.32 0.74
C VAL A 53 10.10 2.22 -0.06
N ASP A 54 10.34 1.84 -1.31
CA ASP A 54 11.26 2.56 -2.21
C ASP A 54 10.50 3.36 -3.30
N PRO A 55 11.20 4.23 -4.06
CA PRO A 55 10.56 5.01 -5.12
C PRO A 55 9.92 4.19 -6.25
N ASN A 56 10.39 2.97 -6.54
CA ASN A 56 9.74 2.11 -7.55
C ASN A 56 8.38 1.64 -7.04
N GLN A 57 8.31 1.26 -5.76
CA GLN A 57 7.06 0.87 -5.12
C GLN A 57 6.09 2.07 -5.07
N ILE A 58 6.54 3.28 -4.76
CA ILE A 58 5.67 4.48 -4.85
C ILE A 58 5.14 4.71 -6.28
N ARG A 59 5.97 4.51 -7.32
CA ARG A 59 5.51 4.55 -8.72
C ARG A 59 4.45 3.49 -9.01
N THR A 60 4.64 2.25 -8.55
CA THR A 60 3.62 1.21 -8.66
C THR A 60 2.32 1.59 -7.96
N MET A 61 2.36 2.23 -6.78
CA MET A 61 1.16 2.76 -6.13
C MET A 61 0.47 3.81 -7.00
N ARG A 62 1.25 4.71 -7.62
CA ARG A 62 0.73 5.73 -8.53
C ARG A 62 0.05 5.10 -9.74
N ASP A 63 0.69 4.15 -10.41
CA ASP A 63 0.13 3.48 -11.59
C ASP A 63 -1.21 2.81 -11.26
N ILE A 64 -1.28 2.07 -10.14
CA ILE A 64 -2.51 1.38 -9.70
C ILE A 64 -3.62 2.38 -9.34
N THR A 65 -3.26 3.48 -8.66
CA THR A 65 -4.26 4.50 -8.29
C THR A 65 -4.71 5.34 -9.48
N ASP A 66 -3.92 5.46 -10.56
CA ASP A 66 -4.34 6.09 -11.82
C ASP A 66 -5.31 5.19 -12.63
N GLU A 67 -5.14 3.87 -12.55
CA GLU A 67 -6.13 2.92 -13.08
C GLU A 67 -7.49 3.04 -12.38
N TYR A 68 -7.48 3.44 -11.10
CA TYR A 68 -8.71 3.61 -10.34
C TYR A 68 -9.42 4.91 -10.73
N ARG A 69 -10.51 4.78 -11.49
CA ARG A 69 -11.51 5.83 -11.67
C ARG A 69 -12.54 5.71 -10.55
N PRO A 70 -12.63 6.68 -9.63
CA PRO A 70 -13.75 6.70 -8.70
C PRO A 70 -14.99 6.96 -9.56
N SER A 71 -15.85 5.95 -9.74
CA SER A 71 -17.21 6.19 -10.20
C SER A 71 -17.84 7.16 -9.21
N GLU A 72 -18.30 8.30 -9.71
CA GLU A 72 -19.09 9.33 -9.06
C GLU A 72 -19.59 8.91 -7.68
N ARG A 73 -18.93 9.39 -6.61
CA ARG A 73 -19.41 9.21 -5.24
C ARG A 73 -20.82 9.83 -5.16
N SER A 74 -21.82 8.96 -5.21
CA SER A 74 -23.24 9.26 -4.97
C SER A 74 -23.49 9.48 -3.48
#